data_AF-E6XG60-F1
#
_entry.id   AF-E6XG60-F1
#
_cell.length_a   1.000
_cell.length_b   1.000
_cell.length_c   1.000
_cell.angle_alpha   90.00
_cell.angle_beta   90.00
_cell.angle_gamma   90.00
#
_symmetry.space_group_name_H-M   'P 1'
#
loop_
_entity.id
_entity.type
_entity.pdbx_description
1 polymer ?
#
loop_
_entity_poly.entity_id
_entity_poly.type
_entity_poly.pdbx_seq_one_letter_code
_entity_poly.pdbx_strand_id
1 'polypeptide(L)'
;MGTLAVVQKLKNAGQDFEWYPTTDAQLQTIVDDIKAIQENFDLTNRYSDPVRFLDVGAGDGRALKTFKAAFEDEEKRQSVNCYAIEKATIHTDSYFGEGITLLGTEFTETNFISKSCNVAFVNPPYSEFSLWLSTLIKQLTFNLLYAVVPERWVNCPVIAEAIQLRGVIATVIDESDFLNAERAARAKVNLIRFSFVNVDESDEDDKRAQFRRDRGYKKSLSYDQTDAFGLFLENELGLKKTYSQTTQKFSEYYEAERVKKSMHTEGSESYAVAETKGVLWALLEGYERDLANTLAQYKRIASVEPELLAELGVEHDKLLESVKDKLFGYRNVYWKVLFDNLDAISSRLIGKHKTDLLNKLNSNALDFTYTNAVYVIKFAVDYANDLVEESITDTFKMLTSKDSISKYYKSNEKVFSDNWRHNRETNGSKYLLDYRFIFSSWGNFDKYKSRGLSDSAEVFINDLAVVFGLLGYSGIYNDVCAGSGKGSIYGMDTKGNCVELLNVKFYQNGNRHLKFNQAAMLRFNVTASRLLGWVRSKEELQTELDCDSEVAAEVWNVKDTLALTPIVALALACPRADNLDMAA
;
A
#
# COMPACT_ATOMS: atom_id res chain seq x y z
N MET A 1 -12.75 -9.21 -19.79
CA MET A 1 -12.42 -10.60 -20.20
C MET A 1 -13.49 -11.50 -19.60
N GLY A 2 -14.05 -12.48 -20.33
CA GLY A 2 -15.09 -13.35 -19.75
C GLY A 2 -14.53 -14.33 -18.72
N THR A 3 -15.33 -14.74 -17.73
CA THR A 3 -14.90 -15.61 -16.61
C THR A 3 -14.23 -16.90 -17.06
N LEU A 4 -14.74 -17.56 -18.10
CA LEU A 4 -14.12 -18.77 -18.67
C LEU A 4 -12.70 -18.54 -19.19
N ALA A 5 -12.43 -17.37 -19.77
CA ALA A 5 -11.08 -17.02 -20.25
C ALA A 5 -10.12 -16.76 -19.07
N VAL A 6 -10.62 -16.18 -17.97
CA VAL A 6 -9.84 -16.01 -16.74
C VAL A 6 -9.51 -17.37 -16.12
N VAL A 7 -10.48 -18.28 -16.01
CA VAL A 7 -10.25 -19.66 -15.53
C VAL A 7 -9.20 -20.38 -16.38
N GLN A 8 -9.28 -20.26 -17.71
CA GLN A 8 -8.28 -20.88 -18.58
C GLN A 8 -6.88 -20.27 -18.37
N LYS A 9 -6.80 -18.96 -18.19
CA LYS A 9 -5.54 -18.26 -17.90
C LYS A 9 -4.93 -18.75 -16.57
N LEU A 10 -5.75 -18.91 -15.53
CA LEU A 10 -5.33 -19.42 -14.23
C LEU A 10 -4.80 -20.85 -14.34
N LYS A 11 -5.52 -21.75 -15.02
CA LYS A 11 -5.08 -23.13 -15.26
C LYS A 11 -3.75 -23.18 -16.00
N ASN A 12 -3.60 -22.39 -17.06
CA ASN A 12 -2.37 -22.33 -17.83
C ASN A 12 -1.17 -21.83 -17.01
N ALA A 13 -1.41 -21.00 -15.99
CA ALA A 13 -0.40 -20.47 -15.10
C ALA A 13 -0.21 -21.31 -13.81
N GLY A 14 -0.93 -22.42 -13.63
CA GLY A 14 -0.89 -23.19 -12.38
C GLY A 14 -1.51 -22.48 -11.18
N GLN A 15 -2.36 -21.47 -11.40
CA GLN A 15 -2.95 -20.59 -10.38
C GLN A 15 -4.46 -20.79 -10.19
N ASP A 16 -5.02 -21.92 -10.66
CA ASP A 16 -6.47 -22.17 -10.55
C ASP A 16 -6.94 -22.29 -9.10
N PHE A 17 -6.15 -22.94 -8.23
CA PHE A 17 -6.38 -23.09 -6.79
C PHE A 17 -7.84 -23.38 -6.37
N GLU A 18 -8.60 -24.10 -7.20
CA GLU A 18 -10.04 -24.32 -7.00
C GLU A 18 -10.88 -23.04 -6.91
N TRP A 19 -10.54 -22.00 -7.66
CA TRP A 19 -11.32 -20.76 -7.72
C TRP A 19 -12.69 -20.98 -8.37
N TYR A 20 -13.75 -20.97 -7.56
CA TYR A 20 -15.14 -20.97 -8.01
C TYR A 20 -15.72 -19.56 -7.85
N PRO A 21 -15.98 -18.84 -8.95
CA PRO A 21 -16.52 -17.49 -8.85
C PRO A 21 -17.90 -17.52 -8.20
N THR A 22 -18.06 -16.81 -7.09
CA THR A 22 -19.34 -16.66 -6.37
C THR A 22 -20.39 -16.09 -7.31
N THR A 23 -21.60 -16.64 -7.28
CA THR A 23 -22.68 -16.24 -8.21
C THR A 23 -23.36 -14.96 -7.75
N ASP A 24 -23.95 -14.21 -8.69
CA ASP A 24 -24.68 -12.98 -8.37
C ASP A 24 -25.86 -13.24 -7.42
N ALA A 25 -26.53 -14.39 -7.57
CA ALA A 25 -27.61 -14.80 -6.67
C ALA A 25 -27.10 -14.98 -5.22
N GLN A 26 -25.97 -15.67 -5.04
CA GLN A 26 -25.36 -15.85 -3.72
C GLN A 26 -24.93 -14.51 -3.10
N LEU A 27 -24.32 -13.62 -3.90
CA LEU A 27 -23.92 -12.30 -3.42
C LEU A 27 -25.12 -11.44 -3.06
N GLN A 28 -26.20 -11.51 -3.83
CA GLN A 28 -27.43 -10.77 -3.57
C GLN A 28 -28.08 -11.21 -2.25
N THR A 29 -28.17 -12.52 -1.99
CA THR A 29 -28.65 -13.06 -0.72
C THR A 29 -27.86 -12.48 0.47
N ILE A 30 -26.53 -12.41 0.37
CA ILE A 30 -25.68 -11.84 1.42
C ILE A 30 -25.92 -10.34 1.58
N VAL A 31 -26.05 -9.60 0.49
CA VAL A 31 -26.34 -8.15 0.53
C VAL A 31 -27.67 -7.90 1.22
N ASP A 32 -28.70 -8.68 0.90
CA ASP A 32 -30.04 -8.51 1.47
C ASP A 32 -30.05 -8.85 2.96
N ASP A 33 -29.34 -9.89 3.38
CA ASP A 33 -29.18 -10.24 4.80
C ASP A 33 -28.45 -9.12 5.58
N ILE A 34 -27.34 -8.58 5.06
CA ILE A 34 -26.62 -7.47 5.70
C ILE A 34 -27.53 -6.22 5.81
N LYS A 35 -28.33 -5.91 4.77
CA LYS A 35 -29.27 -4.78 4.79
C LYS A 35 -30.36 -4.98 5.85
N ALA A 36 -30.91 -6.19 5.98
CA ALA A 36 -31.89 -6.50 7.02
C ALA A 36 -31.29 -6.32 8.41
N ILE A 37 -30.04 -6.76 8.63
CA ILE A 37 -29.32 -6.56 9.90
C ILE A 37 -29.10 -5.06 10.17
N GLN A 38 -28.75 -4.28 9.14
CA GLN A 38 -28.53 -2.84 9.26
C GLN A 38 -29.77 -2.05 9.68
N GLU A 39 -30.98 -2.60 9.60
CA GLU A 39 -32.17 -1.93 10.13
C GLU A 39 -32.08 -1.74 11.66
N ASN A 40 -31.46 -2.70 12.35
CA ASN A 40 -31.46 -2.78 13.82
C ASN A 40 -30.06 -2.68 14.45
N PHE A 41 -29.03 -2.92 13.65
CA PHE A 41 -27.65 -2.96 14.10
C PHE A 41 -26.75 -2.00 13.32
N ASP A 42 -25.78 -1.41 14.01
CA ASP A 42 -24.69 -0.68 13.36
C ASP A 42 -23.56 -1.66 12.97
N LEU A 43 -23.11 -1.56 11.72
CA LEU A 43 -21.96 -2.35 11.25
C LEU A 43 -20.63 -1.83 11.82
N THR A 44 -20.58 -0.55 12.18
CA THR A 44 -19.39 0.16 12.66
C THR A 44 -19.65 0.74 14.05
N ASN A 45 -18.57 1.00 14.81
CA ASN A 45 -18.71 1.58 16.15
C ASN A 45 -19.07 3.08 16.12
N ARG A 46 -18.77 3.77 15.02
CA ARG A 46 -19.10 5.17 14.80
C ARG A 46 -19.68 5.34 13.40
N TYR A 47 -20.70 6.19 13.29
CA TYR A 47 -21.38 6.46 12.03
C TYR A 47 -20.45 6.94 10.89
N SER A 48 -19.39 7.67 11.23
CA SER A 48 -18.41 8.18 10.25
C SER A 48 -17.33 7.16 9.85
N ASP A 49 -17.24 6.02 10.53
CA ASP A 49 -16.19 5.04 10.25
C ASP A 49 -16.54 4.27 8.97
N PRO A 50 -15.56 4.03 8.07
CA PRO A 50 -15.79 3.23 6.88
C PRO A 50 -16.15 1.79 7.25
N VAL A 51 -17.09 1.17 6.51
CA VAL A 51 -17.35 -0.26 6.64
C VAL A 51 -16.19 -1.02 6.00
N ARG A 52 -15.58 -1.93 6.76
CA ARG A 52 -14.44 -2.74 6.33
C ARG A 52 -14.92 -4.11 5.91
N PHE A 53 -14.95 -4.36 4.60
CA PHE A 53 -15.21 -5.68 4.02
C PHE A 53 -13.90 -6.41 3.77
N LEU A 54 -13.80 -7.65 4.23
CA LEU A 54 -12.67 -8.54 3.96
C LEU A 54 -13.16 -9.77 3.19
N ASP A 55 -12.60 -10.02 2.02
CA ASP A 55 -12.82 -11.24 1.25
C ASP A 55 -11.57 -12.13 1.30
N VAL A 56 -11.73 -13.38 1.74
CA VAL A 56 -10.65 -14.36 1.89
C VAL A 56 -10.79 -15.40 0.78
N GLY A 57 -9.79 -15.50 -0.10
CA GLY A 57 -9.92 -16.20 -1.38
C GLY A 57 -10.70 -15.36 -2.39
N ALA A 58 -10.34 -14.08 -2.47
CA ALA A 58 -11.16 -13.06 -3.12
C ALA A 58 -11.28 -13.20 -4.64
N GLY A 59 -10.41 -13.98 -5.29
CA GLY A 59 -10.48 -14.23 -6.72
C GLY A 59 -10.42 -12.94 -7.52
N ASP A 60 -11.35 -12.72 -8.44
CA ASP A 60 -11.42 -11.47 -9.22
C ASP A 60 -12.01 -10.26 -8.45
N GLY A 61 -12.21 -10.39 -7.14
CA GLY A 61 -12.71 -9.32 -6.27
C GLY A 61 -14.19 -8.98 -6.49
N ARG A 62 -14.95 -9.82 -7.20
CA ARG A 62 -16.37 -9.54 -7.50
C ARG A 62 -17.23 -9.34 -6.26
N ALA A 63 -17.00 -10.12 -5.18
CA ALA A 63 -17.78 -9.97 -3.96
C ALA A 63 -17.56 -8.59 -3.33
N LEU A 64 -16.29 -8.16 -3.22
CA LEU A 64 -15.92 -6.84 -2.73
C LEU A 64 -16.52 -5.70 -3.58
N LYS A 65 -16.50 -5.84 -4.91
CA LYS A 65 -17.12 -4.86 -5.82
C LYS A 65 -18.63 -4.76 -5.59
N THR A 66 -19.30 -5.90 -5.46
CA THR A 66 -20.74 -5.96 -5.17
C THR A 66 -21.07 -5.33 -3.81
N PHE A 67 -20.30 -5.65 -2.77
CA PHE A 67 -20.49 -5.05 -1.45
C PHE A 67 -20.23 -3.54 -1.45
N LYS A 68 -19.15 -3.09 -2.11
CA LYS A 68 -18.87 -1.65 -2.26
C LYS A 68 -20.03 -0.92 -2.93
N ALA A 69 -20.52 -1.43 -4.06
CA ALA A 69 -21.64 -0.85 -4.78
C ALA A 69 -22.95 -0.84 -3.95
N ALA A 70 -23.14 -1.82 -3.07
CA ALA A 70 -24.34 -1.94 -2.25
C ALA A 70 -24.33 -1.05 -0.98
N PHE A 71 -23.16 -0.71 -0.44
CA PHE A 71 -23.02 -0.08 0.88
C PHE A 71 -22.26 1.26 0.89
N GLU A 72 -21.62 1.65 -0.21
CA GLU A 72 -21.03 2.98 -0.37
C GLU A 72 -22.13 3.99 -0.74
N ASP A 73 -22.27 5.04 0.07
CA ASP A 73 -23.32 6.05 -0.07
C ASP A 73 -22.76 7.43 0.32
N GLU A 74 -22.49 8.27 -0.69
CA GLU A 74 -21.94 9.61 -0.49
C GLU A 74 -22.93 10.54 0.24
N GLU A 75 -24.23 10.41 -0.01
CA GLU A 75 -25.26 11.25 0.62
C GLU A 75 -25.35 10.97 2.12
N LYS A 76 -25.23 9.69 2.50
CA LYS A 76 -25.16 9.25 3.91
C LYS A 76 -23.74 9.34 4.50
N ARG A 77 -22.75 9.79 3.72
CA ARG A 77 -21.32 9.81 4.10
C ARG A 77 -20.80 8.44 4.57
N GLN A 78 -21.37 7.37 4.05
CA GLN A 78 -20.96 6.00 4.33
C GLN A 78 -19.89 5.60 3.31
N SER A 79 -18.65 5.48 3.77
CA SER A 79 -17.54 4.98 2.95
C SER A 79 -17.33 3.48 3.18
N VAL A 80 -16.75 2.81 2.19
CA VAL A 80 -16.45 1.38 2.21
C VAL A 80 -14.98 1.14 1.89
N ASN A 81 -14.31 0.37 2.76
CA ASN A 81 -12.97 -0.13 2.50
C ASN A 81 -13.02 -1.60 2.13
N CYS A 82 -12.49 -1.95 0.96
CA CYS A 82 -12.41 -3.31 0.45
C CYS A 82 -11.03 -3.91 0.70
N TYR A 83 -11.00 -5.05 1.38
CA TYR A 83 -9.79 -5.78 1.72
C TYR A 83 -9.85 -7.21 1.16
N ALA A 84 -8.73 -7.70 0.64
CA ALA A 84 -8.66 -9.03 0.03
C ALA A 84 -7.49 -9.85 0.58
N ILE A 85 -7.66 -11.17 0.62
CA ILE A 85 -6.56 -12.14 0.69
C ILE A 85 -6.68 -13.03 -0.54
N GLU A 86 -5.66 -13.05 -1.40
CA GLU A 86 -5.68 -13.76 -2.67
C GLU A 86 -4.27 -14.10 -3.16
N LYS A 87 -4.08 -15.33 -3.64
CA LYS A 87 -2.79 -15.90 -4.03
C LYS A 87 -2.48 -15.74 -5.51
N ALA A 88 -3.47 -15.85 -6.38
CA ALA A 88 -3.26 -15.83 -7.82
C ALA A 88 -2.89 -14.42 -8.29
N THR A 89 -1.68 -14.27 -8.85
CA THR A 89 -1.22 -12.98 -9.36
C THR A 89 -2.07 -12.47 -10.52
N ILE A 90 -2.65 -13.38 -11.31
CA ILE A 90 -3.63 -13.05 -12.37
C ILE A 90 -4.82 -12.24 -11.81
N HIS A 91 -5.20 -12.50 -10.56
CA HIS A 91 -6.28 -11.80 -9.89
C HIS A 91 -5.79 -10.53 -9.20
N THR A 92 -4.73 -10.61 -8.39
CA THR A 92 -4.28 -9.47 -7.59
C THR A 92 -3.77 -8.30 -8.43
N ASP A 93 -3.36 -8.54 -9.68
CA ASP A 93 -2.94 -7.51 -10.63
C ASP A 93 -4.05 -6.46 -10.92
N SER A 94 -5.34 -6.78 -10.77
CA SER A 94 -6.43 -5.80 -10.99
C SER A 94 -6.80 -4.98 -9.75
N TYR A 95 -6.44 -5.44 -8.55
CA TYR A 95 -7.02 -4.96 -7.31
C TYR A 95 -6.76 -3.48 -7.04
N PHE A 96 -5.55 -3.00 -7.36
CA PHE A 96 -5.20 -1.60 -7.14
C PHE A 96 -6.11 -0.65 -7.93
N GLY A 97 -6.31 -0.90 -9.22
CA GLY A 97 -7.18 -0.11 -10.08
C GLY A 97 -8.65 -0.17 -9.68
N GLU A 98 -9.03 -1.16 -8.88
CA GLU A 98 -10.40 -1.40 -8.43
C GLU A 98 -10.63 -0.92 -6.98
N GLY A 99 -9.62 -0.32 -6.35
CA GLY A 99 -9.69 0.17 -4.97
C GLY A 99 -9.76 -0.94 -3.92
N ILE A 100 -9.24 -2.13 -4.24
CA ILE A 100 -9.14 -3.28 -3.34
C ILE A 100 -7.75 -3.32 -2.71
N THR A 101 -7.69 -3.37 -1.38
CA THR A 101 -6.42 -3.43 -0.63
C THR A 101 -6.09 -4.88 -0.26
N LEU A 102 -4.97 -5.39 -0.75
CA LEU A 102 -4.51 -6.74 -0.39
C LEU A 102 -3.95 -6.77 1.05
N LEU A 103 -4.40 -7.72 1.87
CA LEU A 103 -3.97 -7.95 3.25
C LEU A 103 -3.13 -9.22 3.44
N GLY A 104 -3.11 -10.11 2.44
CA GLY A 104 -2.29 -11.31 2.40
C GLY A 104 -2.32 -11.95 1.01
N THR A 105 -1.26 -12.67 0.66
CA THR A 105 -1.19 -13.47 -0.59
C THR A 105 -1.44 -14.96 -0.34
N GLU A 106 -0.96 -15.51 0.78
CA GLU A 106 -1.13 -16.92 1.12
C GLU A 106 -1.97 -17.07 2.40
N PHE A 107 -2.96 -17.97 2.37
CA PHE A 107 -3.87 -18.19 3.49
C PHE A 107 -3.09 -18.65 4.73
N THR A 108 -2.23 -19.66 4.58
CA THR A 108 -1.49 -20.25 5.70
C THR A 108 -0.38 -19.35 6.26
N GLU A 109 0.07 -18.36 5.50
CA GLU A 109 1.05 -17.38 5.95
C GLU A 109 0.42 -16.11 6.53
N THR A 110 -0.89 -15.91 6.35
CA THR A 110 -1.58 -14.72 6.82
C THR A 110 -1.83 -14.79 8.32
N ASN A 111 -1.37 -13.78 9.05
CA ASN A 111 -1.63 -13.64 10.48
C ASN A 111 -3.02 -13.03 10.72
N PHE A 112 -4.06 -13.87 10.66
CA PHE A 112 -5.46 -13.47 10.85
C PHE A 112 -5.75 -12.82 12.20
N ILE A 113 -4.99 -13.16 13.24
CA ILE A 113 -5.14 -12.60 14.60
C ILE A 113 -4.85 -11.09 14.61
N SER A 114 -4.00 -10.63 13.70
CA SER A 114 -3.70 -9.20 13.52
C SER A 114 -4.68 -8.46 12.61
N LYS A 115 -5.62 -9.17 11.98
CA LYS A 115 -6.57 -8.58 11.00
C LYS A 115 -7.93 -8.36 11.65
N SER A 116 -8.57 -7.26 11.27
CA SER A 116 -9.89 -6.89 11.76
C SER A 116 -10.77 -6.37 10.62
N CYS A 117 -12.03 -6.74 10.60
CA CYS A 117 -13.02 -6.27 9.63
C CYS A 117 -14.39 -6.13 10.29
N ASN A 118 -15.32 -5.45 9.63
CA ASN A 118 -16.71 -5.43 10.06
C ASN A 118 -17.41 -6.67 9.48
N VAL A 119 -17.25 -6.89 8.18
CA VAL A 119 -17.84 -8.03 7.48
C VAL A 119 -16.73 -8.81 6.79
N ALA A 120 -16.63 -10.10 7.09
CA ALA A 120 -15.79 -11.04 6.38
C ALA A 120 -16.63 -11.88 5.41
N PHE A 121 -16.07 -12.25 4.27
CA PHE A 121 -16.63 -13.16 3.29
C PHE A 121 -15.58 -14.19 2.88
N VAL A 122 -16.01 -15.43 2.64
CA VAL A 122 -15.14 -16.50 2.16
C VAL A 122 -15.92 -17.48 1.27
N ASN A 123 -15.38 -17.77 0.09
CA ASN A 123 -15.77 -18.91 -0.74
C ASN A 123 -14.51 -19.74 -0.99
N PRO A 124 -14.13 -20.61 -0.05
CA PRO A 124 -12.81 -21.22 -0.01
C PRO A 124 -12.69 -22.36 -1.05
N PRO A 125 -11.46 -22.84 -1.33
CA PRO A 125 -11.24 -24.13 -1.97
C PRO A 125 -12.01 -25.23 -1.22
N TYR A 126 -12.82 -26.03 -1.91
CA TYR A 126 -13.71 -26.99 -1.24
C TYR A 126 -12.97 -28.22 -0.71
N SER A 127 -11.75 -28.47 -1.17
CA SER A 127 -10.82 -29.42 -0.55
C SER A 127 -10.31 -28.96 0.82
N GLU A 128 -10.25 -27.65 1.06
CA GLU A 128 -9.62 -27.05 2.26
C GLU A 128 -10.56 -26.24 3.16
N PHE A 129 -11.85 -26.17 2.80
CA PHE A 129 -12.87 -25.36 3.49
C PHE A 129 -12.88 -25.52 5.02
N SER A 130 -12.58 -26.73 5.52
CA SER A 130 -12.53 -27.02 6.95
C SER A 130 -11.42 -26.26 7.67
N LEU A 131 -10.22 -26.24 7.10
CA LEU A 131 -9.07 -25.51 7.64
C LEU A 131 -9.33 -24.01 7.55
N TRP A 132 -9.87 -23.56 6.42
CA TRP A 132 -10.15 -22.15 6.18
C TRP A 132 -11.16 -21.59 7.18
N LEU A 133 -12.32 -22.24 7.27
CA LEU A 133 -13.40 -21.74 8.11
C LEU A 133 -13.06 -21.81 9.60
N SER A 134 -12.41 -22.90 10.05
CA SER A 134 -11.99 -23.01 11.45
C SER A 134 -10.92 -21.98 11.83
N THR A 135 -9.95 -21.71 10.94
CA THR A 135 -8.93 -20.67 11.16
C THR A 135 -9.56 -19.29 11.24
N LEU A 136 -10.44 -18.92 10.30
CA LEU A 136 -11.11 -17.63 10.31
C LEU A 136 -11.96 -17.44 11.56
N ILE A 137 -12.75 -18.44 11.95
CA ILE A 137 -13.55 -18.37 13.18
C ILE A 137 -12.62 -18.21 14.39
N LYS A 138 -11.56 -19.01 14.51
CA LYS A 138 -10.65 -18.99 15.68
C LYS A 138 -9.84 -17.70 15.76
N GLN A 139 -9.35 -17.17 14.63
CA GLN A 139 -8.29 -16.17 14.61
C GLN A 139 -8.72 -14.79 14.10
N LEU A 140 -9.70 -14.67 13.20
CA LEU A 140 -10.08 -13.37 12.66
C LEU A 140 -10.96 -12.59 13.65
N THR A 141 -10.78 -11.27 13.68
CA THR A 141 -11.68 -10.33 14.37
C THR A 141 -12.70 -9.77 13.37
N PHE A 142 -13.96 -10.15 13.52
CA PHE A 142 -15.08 -9.77 12.63
C PHE A 142 -16.38 -9.52 13.41
N ASN A 143 -17.31 -8.72 12.85
CA ASN A 143 -18.67 -8.61 13.40
C ASN A 143 -19.61 -9.64 12.77
N LEU A 144 -19.52 -9.79 11.44
CA LEU A 144 -20.21 -10.81 10.66
C LEU A 144 -19.20 -11.54 9.78
N LEU A 145 -19.34 -12.86 9.65
CA LEU A 145 -18.60 -13.67 8.68
C LEU A 145 -19.60 -14.45 7.82
N TYR A 146 -19.50 -14.31 6.51
CA TYR A 146 -20.29 -15.06 5.55
C TYR A 146 -19.43 -16.10 4.85
N ALA A 147 -19.94 -17.31 4.69
CA ALA A 147 -19.22 -18.40 4.04
C ALA A 147 -20.12 -19.12 3.02
N VAL A 148 -19.58 -19.38 1.83
CA VAL A 148 -20.18 -20.30 0.83
C VAL A 148 -19.39 -21.59 0.88
N VAL A 149 -19.92 -22.62 1.54
CA VAL A 149 -19.18 -23.87 1.78
C VAL A 149 -20.03 -25.12 1.56
N PRO A 150 -19.41 -26.28 1.27
CA PRO A 150 -20.15 -27.53 1.08
C PRO A 150 -21.01 -27.94 2.28
N GLU A 151 -22.20 -28.51 2.04
CA GLU A 151 -23.17 -28.93 3.07
C GLU A 151 -22.58 -29.79 4.20
N ARG A 152 -21.51 -30.54 3.91
CA ARG A 152 -20.77 -31.38 4.86
C ARG A 152 -20.12 -30.62 6.02
N TRP A 153 -20.06 -29.28 5.99
CA TRP A 153 -19.53 -28.46 7.08
C TRP A 153 -20.24 -28.71 8.42
N VAL A 154 -21.55 -29.04 8.37
CA VAL A 154 -22.40 -29.31 9.55
C VAL A 154 -21.83 -30.42 10.42
N ASN A 155 -21.15 -31.40 9.80
CA ASN A 155 -20.58 -32.56 10.46
C ASN A 155 -19.06 -32.44 10.69
N CYS A 156 -18.48 -31.24 10.55
CA CYS A 156 -17.04 -31.04 10.73
C CYS A 156 -16.69 -30.73 12.19
N PRO A 157 -15.95 -31.62 12.90
CA PRO A 157 -15.63 -31.42 14.31
C PRO A 157 -14.78 -30.19 14.58
N VAL A 158 -13.85 -29.86 13.67
CA VAL A 158 -12.92 -28.73 13.84
C VAL A 158 -13.65 -27.39 13.72
N ILE A 159 -14.67 -27.30 12.87
CA ILE A 159 -15.53 -26.11 12.77
C ILE A 159 -16.42 -26.00 14.01
N ALA A 160 -17.02 -27.10 14.46
CA ALA A 160 -17.85 -27.11 15.67
C ALA A 160 -17.05 -26.65 16.91
N GLU A 161 -15.81 -27.14 17.06
CA GLU A 161 -14.89 -26.70 18.12
C GLU A 161 -14.57 -25.20 18.00
N ALA A 162 -14.31 -24.68 16.79
CA ALA A 162 -14.05 -23.27 16.56
C ALA A 162 -15.22 -22.38 16.98
N ILE A 163 -16.45 -22.77 16.59
CA ILE A 163 -17.70 -22.08 16.94
C ILE A 163 -17.86 -22.05 18.47
N GLN A 164 -17.69 -23.19 19.13
CA GLN A 164 -17.80 -23.29 20.59
C GLN A 164 -16.74 -22.45 21.30
N LEU A 165 -15.48 -22.51 20.87
CA LEU A 165 -14.37 -21.77 21.46
C LEU A 165 -14.60 -20.25 21.43
N ARG A 166 -15.16 -19.74 20.34
CA ARG A 166 -15.38 -18.29 20.14
C ARG A 166 -16.79 -17.83 20.51
N GLY A 167 -17.69 -18.74 20.89
CA GLY A 167 -19.09 -18.41 21.22
C GLY A 167 -19.87 -17.82 20.04
N VAL A 168 -19.57 -18.26 18.82
CA VAL A 168 -20.19 -17.75 17.59
C VAL A 168 -21.48 -18.50 17.29
N ILE A 169 -22.49 -17.82 16.74
CA ILE A 169 -23.74 -18.39 16.25
C ILE A 169 -23.62 -18.58 14.74
N ALA A 170 -23.93 -19.78 14.24
CA ALA A 170 -23.93 -20.10 12.81
C ALA A 170 -25.37 -20.30 12.31
N THR A 171 -25.79 -19.50 11.34
CA THR A 171 -27.12 -19.57 10.71
C THR A 171 -26.97 -19.86 9.22
N VAL A 172 -27.65 -20.88 8.71
CA VAL A 172 -27.79 -21.11 7.26
C VAL A 172 -28.84 -20.14 6.73
N ILE A 173 -28.43 -19.20 5.87
CA ILE A 173 -29.31 -18.18 5.31
C ILE A 173 -29.87 -18.59 3.93
N ASP A 174 -29.19 -19.51 3.23
CA ASP A 174 -29.64 -20.06 1.94
C ASP A 174 -28.93 -21.38 1.59
N GLU A 175 -29.56 -22.19 0.73
CA GLU A 175 -29.02 -23.42 0.13
C GLU A 175 -28.87 -23.23 -1.38
N SER A 176 -27.70 -23.53 -1.94
CA SER A 176 -27.36 -23.19 -3.33
C SER A 176 -26.49 -24.27 -4.00
N ASP A 177 -26.13 -24.05 -5.26
CA ASP A 177 -25.22 -24.88 -6.04
C ASP A 177 -24.49 -24.09 -7.13
N PHE A 178 -23.55 -24.76 -7.80
CA PHE A 178 -22.81 -24.22 -8.95
C PHE A 178 -23.16 -24.94 -10.26
N LEU A 179 -24.32 -25.60 -10.39
CA LEU A 179 -24.67 -26.36 -11.59
C LEU A 179 -24.82 -25.48 -12.83
N ASN A 180 -25.42 -24.30 -12.66
CA ASN A 180 -25.65 -23.31 -13.72
C ASN A 180 -24.72 -22.08 -13.62
N ALA A 181 -23.66 -22.17 -12.82
CA ALA A 181 -22.70 -21.08 -12.64
C ALA A 181 -21.74 -20.94 -13.83
N GLU A 182 -21.08 -19.78 -13.94
CA GLU A 182 -20.07 -19.51 -14.98
C GLU A 182 -18.96 -20.58 -15.03
N ARG A 183 -18.59 -21.10 -13.85
CA ARG A 183 -17.77 -22.30 -13.68
C ARG A 183 -18.64 -23.39 -13.05
N ALA A 184 -19.21 -24.25 -13.90
CA ALA A 184 -20.11 -25.29 -13.44
C ALA A 184 -19.41 -26.33 -12.53
N ALA A 185 -20.01 -26.65 -11.38
CA ALA A 185 -19.57 -27.69 -10.47
C ALA A 185 -20.77 -28.40 -9.82
N ARG A 186 -20.60 -29.70 -9.51
CA ARG A 186 -21.66 -30.53 -8.89
C ARG A 186 -21.75 -30.38 -7.36
N ALA A 187 -21.29 -29.25 -6.81
CA ALA A 187 -21.25 -29.03 -5.38
C ALA A 187 -22.56 -28.38 -4.88
N LYS A 188 -23.21 -29.03 -3.91
CA LYS A 188 -24.24 -28.41 -3.08
C LYS A 188 -23.57 -27.63 -1.95
N VAL A 189 -24.01 -26.41 -1.73
CA VAL A 189 -23.38 -25.48 -0.78
C VAL A 189 -24.42 -24.82 0.10
N ASN A 190 -23.99 -24.46 1.31
CA ASN A 190 -24.75 -23.62 2.23
C ASN A 190 -24.12 -22.23 2.24
N LEU A 191 -24.96 -21.20 2.21
CA LEU A 191 -24.59 -19.85 2.60
C LEU A 191 -24.82 -19.71 4.10
N ILE A 192 -23.75 -19.45 4.83
CA ILE A 192 -23.76 -19.41 6.29
C ILE A 192 -23.36 -18.01 6.75
N ARG A 193 -24.11 -17.48 7.72
CA ARG A 193 -23.74 -16.31 8.50
C ARG A 193 -23.24 -16.73 9.88
N PHE A 194 -22.13 -16.16 10.29
CA PHE A 194 -21.55 -16.27 11.62
C PHE A 194 -21.64 -14.91 12.34
N SER A 195 -22.19 -14.89 13.55
CA SER A 195 -22.34 -13.67 14.37
C SER A 195 -22.11 -13.96 15.86
N PHE A 196 -21.75 -12.93 16.64
CA PHE A 196 -21.60 -13.04 18.10
C PHE A 196 -22.90 -12.73 18.86
N VAL A 197 -23.85 -12.11 18.18
CA VAL A 197 -25.17 -11.78 18.71
C VAL A 197 -26.24 -12.46 17.86
N ASN A 198 -27.36 -12.81 18.48
CA ASN A 198 -28.52 -13.27 17.74
C ASN A 198 -29.14 -12.06 17.03
N VAL A 199 -29.00 -12.01 15.70
CA VAL A 199 -29.51 -10.91 14.87
C VAL A 199 -30.93 -11.17 14.35
N ASP A 200 -31.42 -12.41 14.47
CA ASP A 200 -32.76 -12.83 14.02
C ASP A 200 -33.82 -12.74 15.14
N GLU A 201 -33.38 -12.53 16.39
CA GLU A 201 -34.29 -12.37 17.54
C GLU A 201 -35.09 -11.07 17.42
N SER A 202 -36.41 -11.18 17.57
CA SER A 202 -37.30 -10.01 17.56
C SER A 202 -37.25 -9.28 18.91
N ASP A 203 -36.95 -7.99 18.88
CA ASP A 203 -36.95 -7.10 20.04
C ASP A 203 -38.36 -6.78 20.60
N GLU A 204 -39.40 -7.53 20.22
CA GLU A 204 -40.80 -7.21 20.56
C GLU A 204 -41.05 -7.15 22.08
N ASP A 205 -40.24 -7.84 22.88
CA ASP A 205 -40.35 -7.87 24.35
C ASP A 205 -39.29 -7.02 25.10
N ASP A 206 -38.30 -6.42 24.42
CA ASP A 206 -37.29 -5.58 25.09
C ASP A 206 -37.69 -4.08 25.09
N LYS A 207 -38.33 -3.66 26.19
CA LYS A 207 -38.70 -2.25 26.45
C LYS A 207 -37.50 -1.28 26.38
N ARG A 208 -36.26 -1.74 26.59
CA ARG A 208 -35.05 -0.90 26.41
C ARG A 208 -34.66 -0.79 24.94
N ALA A 209 -34.85 -1.82 24.14
CA ALA A 209 -34.62 -1.78 22.69
C ALA A 209 -35.63 -0.84 22.00
N GLN A 210 -36.90 -0.89 22.41
CA GLN A 210 -37.94 0.02 21.93
C GLN A 210 -37.60 1.50 22.23
N PHE A 211 -37.17 1.81 23.46
CA PHE A 211 -36.73 3.16 23.86
C PHE A 211 -35.48 3.65 23.09
N ARG A 212 -34.57 2.75 22.70
CA ARG A 212 -33.38 3.10 21.88
C ARG A 212 -33.78 3.40 20.43
N ARG A 213 -34.69 2.62 19.85
CA ARG A 213 -35.25 2.84 18.50
C ARG A 213 -35.94 4.20 18.38
N ASP A 214 -36.74 4.59 19.38
CA ASP A 214 -37.43 5.90 19.42
C ASP A 214 -36.45 7.10 19.41
N ARG A 215 -35.18 6.87 19.77
CA ARG A 215 -34.10 7.88 19.73
C ARG A 215 -33.11 7.66 18.58
N GLY A 216 -33.38 6.72 17.68
CA GLY A 216 -32.54 6.40 16.53
C GLY A 216 -31.22 5.69 16.86
N TYR A 217 -31.09 5.06 18.03
CA TYR A 217 -29.88 4.35 18.45
C TYR A 217 -29.96 2.86 18.08
N LYS A 218 -29.02 2.36 17.26
CA LYS A 218 -28.91 0.95 16.87
C LYS A 218 -28.00 0.17 17.82
N LYS A 219 -28.15 -1.16 17.88
CA LYS A 219 -27.30 -2.02 18.70
C LYS A 219 -25.96 -2.24 17.99
N SER A 220 -24.85 -2.26 18.74
CA SER A 220 -23.56 -2.61 18.17
C SER A 220 -23.41 -4.12 18.02
N LEU A 221 -22.92 -4.58 16.87
CA LEU A 221 -22.54 -5.97 16.64
C LEU A 221 -21.27 -6.39 17.40
N SER A 222 -20.49 -5.44 17.91
CA SER A 222 -19.18 -5.70 18.55
C SER A 222 -19.25 -5.97 20.06
N TYR A 223 -20.42 -5.82 20.69
CA TYR A 223 -20.55 -5.81 22.16
C TYR A 223 -20.14 -7.12 22.83
N ASP A 224 -20.44 -8.27 22.20
CA ASP A 224 -20.15 -9.61 22.73
C ASP A 224 -18.98 -10.30 21.99
N GLN A 225 -18.16 -9.52 21.26
CA GLN A 225 -17.04 -10.07 20.50
C GLN A 225 -15.95 -10.59 21.43
N THR A 226 -15.67 -11.90 21.35
CA THR A 226 -14.52 -12.48 22.04
C THR A 226 -13.22 -12.13 21.28
N ASP A 227 -12.24 -11.52 21.96
CA ASP A 227 -10.97 -11.08 21.35
C ASP A 227 -10.08 -12.27 20.96
N ALA A 228 -9.82 -12.41 19.66
CA ALA A 228 -9.01 -13.48 19.11
C ALA A 228 -7.57 -13.43 19.61
N PHE A 229 -7.00 -12.23 19.77
CA PHE A 229 -5.61 -12.07 20.20
C PHE A 229 -5.45 -12.38 21.69
N GLY A 230 -6.37 -11.92 22.53
CA GLY A 230 -6.44 -12.31 23.95
C GLY A 230 -6.46 -13.82 24.14
N LEU A 231 -7.36 -14.53 23.45
CA LEU A 231 -7.44 -16.00 23.49
C LEU A 231 -6.15 -16.68 23.02
N PHE A 232 -5.53 -16.16 21.96
CA PHE A 232 -4.25 -16.65 21.48
C PHE A 232 -3.16 -16.53 22.55
N LEU A 233 -3.02 -15.36 23.18
CA LEU A 233 -2.02 -15.15 24.22
C LEU A 233 -2.27 -16.01 25.46
N GLU A 234 -3.52 -16.15 25.89
CA GLU A 234 -3.88 -17.00 27.02
C GLU A 234 -3.49 -18.46 26.77
N ASN A 235 -3.80 -18.98 25.58
CA ASN A 235 -3.50 -20.37 25.21
C ASN A 235 -2.01 -20.62 24.93
N GLU A 236 -1.32 -19.69 24.27
CA GLU A 236 0.08 -19.88 23.85
C GLU A 236 1.10 -19.50 24.91
N LEU A 237 0.82 -18.46 25.68
CA LEU A 237 1.76 -17.93 26.68
C LEU A 237 1.42 -18.39 28.09
N GLY A 238 0.16 -18.73 28.40
CA GLY A 238 -0.23 -19.17 29.75
C GLY A 238 -0.12 -18.08 30.81
N LEU A 239 -0.27 -16.81 30.42
CA LEU A 239 -0.15 -15.65 31.32
C LEU A 239 -1.29 -15.62 32.35
N LYS A 240 -0.96 -15.33 33.61
CA LYS A 240 -1.92 -15.27 34.75
C LYS A 240 -2.10 -13.82 35.23
N LYS A 241 -3.31 -13.49 35.72
CA LYS A 241 -3.67 -12.13 36.17
C LYS A 241 -2.90 -11.69 37.41
N THR A 242 -2.38 -10.46 37.41
CA THR A 242 -1.66 -9.78 38.50
C THR A 242 -2.06 -8.30 38.57
N TYR A 243 -1.73 -7.59 39.67
CA TYR A 243 -2.19 -6.22 39.93
C TYR A 243 -1.02 -5.28 40.28
N SER A 244 -0.53 -4.49 39.32
CA SER A 244 0.46 -3.43 39.58
C SER A 244 0.57 -2.42 38.43
N GLN A 245 1.49 -1.45 38.46
CA GLN A 245 1.65 -0.41 37.44
C GLN A 245 3.12 -0.09 37.13
N THR A 246 3.62 -0.45 35.94
CA THR A 246 4.81 0.15 35.29
C THR A 246 4.70 -0.02 33.77
N THR A 247 5.28 0.88 32.95
CA THR A 247 5.48 0.67 31.49
C THR A 247 6.54 1.61 30.89
N GLN A 248 7.51 1.03 30.17
CA GLN A 248 8.13 1.63 28.98
C GLN A 248 7.46 1.02 27.75
N LYS A 249 7.25 1.80 26.68
CA LYS A 249 6.53 1.36 25.46
C LYS A 249 7.48 0.89 24.37
N PHE A 250 7.02 -0.04 23.52
CA PHE A 250 7.72 -0.46 22.31
C PHE A 250 7.94 0.74 21.35
N SER A 251 9.09 0.78 20.68
CA SER A 251 9.41 1.85 19.75
C SER A 251 9.92 1.29 18.43
N GLU A 252 9.08 1.40 17.39
CA GLU A 252 9.42 1.00 16.03
C GLU A 252 10.67 1.70 15.50
N TYR A 253 10.89 2.96 15.90
CA TYR A 253 12.08 3.72 15.49
C TYR A 253 13.37 3.07 16.00
N TYR A 254 13.48 2.80 17.30
CA TYR A 254 14.69 2.22 17.87
C TYR A 254 14.94 0.80 17.36
N GLU A 255 13.88 0.01 17.14
CA GLU A 255 14.00 -1.32 16.55
C GLU A 255 14.44 -1.28 15.09
N ALA A 256 13.92 -0.35 14.27
CA ALA A 256 14.39 -0.16 12.90
C ALA A 256 15.88 0.19 12.86
N GLU A 257 16.34 1.09 13.74
CA GLU A 257 17.76 1.44 13.83
C GLU A 257 18.63 0.26 14.32
N ARG A 258 18.13 -0.58 15.23
CA ARG A 258 18.81 -1.82 15.62
C ARG A 258 18.97 -2.77 14.43
N VAL A 259 17.89 -3.01 13.68
CA VAL A 259 17.90 -3.90 12.51
C VAL A 259 18.87 -3.38 11.47
N LYS A 260 18.80 -2.10 11.10
CA LYS A 260 19.75 -1.44 10.17
C LYS A 260 21.19 -1.60 10.62
N LYS A 261 21.49 -1.30 11.89
CA LYS A 261 22.84 -1.44 12.44
C LYS A 261 23.33 -2.89 12.34
N SER A 262 22.48 -3.87 12.62
CA SER A 262 22.87 -5.29 12.48
C SER A 262 23.26 -5.62 11.03
N MET A 263 22.52 -5.11 10.05
CA MET A 263 22.78 -5.36 8.63
C MET A 263 24.05 -4.67 8.10
N HIS A 264 24.56 -3.63 8.78
CA HIS A 264 25.79 -2.92 8.39
C HIS A 264 27.02 -3.29 9.23
N THR A 265 26.86 -4.14 10.26
CA THR A 265 27.97 -4.53 11.14
C THR A 265 28.58 -5.85 10.64
N GLU A 266 29.81 -5.77 10.11
CA GLU A 266 30.58 -6.94 9.68
C GLU A 266 30.71 -7.96 10.83
N GLY A 267 30.45 -9.24 10.52
CA GLY A 267 30.44 -10.33 11.50
C GLY A 267 29.10 -10.57 12.21
N SER A 268 28.06 -9.75 11.96
CA SER A 268 26.70 -10.09 12.38
C SER A 268 26.07 -11.16 11.48
N GLU A 269 25.11 -11.92 12.01
CA GLU A 269 24.35 -12.91 11.23
C GLU A 269 23.57 -12.24 10.09
N SER A 270 22.89 -11.12 10.35
CA SER A 270 22.15 -10.35 9.36
C SER A 270 23.04 -9.82 8.22
N TYR A 271 24.26 -9.39 8.54
CA TYR A 271 25.25 -8.94 7.55
C TYR A 271 25.67 -10.09 6.63
N ALA A 272 26.00 -11.25 7.20
CA ALA A 272 26.40 -12.43 6.44
C ALA A 272 25.29 -12.92 5.49
N VAL A 273 24.02 -12.90 5.94
CA VAL A 273 22.87 -13.26 5.10
C VAL A 273 22.66 -12.21 4.00
N ALA A 274 22.78 -10.92 4.32
CA ALA A 274 22.64 -9.85 3.35
C ALA A 274 23.68 -9.96 2.21
N GLU A 275 24.93 -10.29 2.54
CA GLU A 275 25.98 -10.51 1.52
C GLU A 275 25.76 -11.76 0.68
N THR A 276 25.24 -12.84 1.27
CA THR A 276 25.17 -14.15 0.59
C THR A 276 23.85 -14.40 -0.16
N LYS A 277 22.72 -13.96 0.40
CA LYS A 277 21.37 -14.17 -0.11
C LYS A 277 20.65 -12.87 -0.50
N GLY A 278 21.08 -11.72 0.02
CA GLY A 278 20.47 -10.42 -0.24
C GLY A 278 19.71 -9.84 0.95
N VAL A 279 19.38 -8.55 0.84
CA VAL A 279 18.75 -7.73 1.89
C VAL A 279 17.40 -8.31 2.33
N LEU A 280 16.55 -8.73 1.38
CA LEU A 280 15.22 -9.26 1.71
C LEU A 280 15.32 -10.52 2.60
N TRP A 281 16.23 -11.44 2.27
CA TRP A 281 16.41 -12.66 3.07
C TRP A 281 16.93 -12.37 4.47
N ALA A 282 17.87 -11.43 4.62
CA ALA A 282 18.35 -11.01 5.93
C ALA A 282 17.22 -10.41 6.78
N LEU A 283 16.30 -9.67 6.15
CA LEU A 283 15.13 -9.11 6.81
C LEU A 283 14.10 -10.19 7.17
N LEU A 284 13.81 -11.14 6.30
CA LEU A 284 12.87 -12.24 6.57
C LEU A 284 13.34 -13.11 7.75
N GLU A 285 14.60 -13.57 7.70
CA GLU A 285 15.18 -14.36 8.80
C GLU A 285 15.26 -13.54 10.10
N GLY A 286 15.54 -12.24 10.00
CA GLY A 286 15.50 -11.34 11.14
C GLY A 286 14.11 -11.24 11.78
N TYR A 287 13.08 -11.06 10.95
CA TYR A 287 11.69 -10.93 11.40
C TYR A 287 11.22 -12.17 12.15
N GLU A 288 11.45 -13.36 11.59
CA GLU A 288 11.12 -14.63 12.23
C GLU A 288 11.88 -14.81 13.56
N ARG A 289 13.18 -14.46 13.58
CA ARG A 289 14.01 -14.54 14.78
C ARG A 289 13.48 -13.63 15.89
N ASP A 290 13.10 -12.40 15.58
CA ASP A 290 12.59 -11.44 16.56
C ASP A 290 11.22 -11.85 17.12
N LEU A 291 10.32 -12.38 16.27
CA LEU A 291 9.05 -12.96 16.69
C LEU A 291 9.27 -14.16 17.63
N ALA A 292 10.10 -15.12 17.22
CA ALA A 292 10.39 -16.32 18.00
C ALA A 292 11.06 -15.99 19.34
N ASN A 293 12.02 -15.07 19.35
CA ASN A 293 12.68 -14.60 20.55
C ASN A 293 11.70 -13.92 21.51
N THR A 294 10.81 -13.07 20.98
CA THR A 294 9.79 -12.38 21.79
C THR A 294 8.87 -13.40 22.44
N LEU A 295 8.29 -14.31 21.68
CA LEU A 295 7.43 -15.36 22.23
C LEU A 295 8.16 -16.21 23.28
N ALA A 296 9.41 -16.62 23.01
CA ALA A 296 10.21 -17.38 23.96
C ALA A 296 10.48 -16.60 25.27
N GLN A 297 10.73 -15.30 25.20
CA GLN A 297 10.91 -14.45 26.37
C GLN A 297 9.63 -14.35 27.21
N TYR A 298 8.47 -14.12 26.58
CA TYR A 298 7.21 -14.03 27.32
C TYR A 298 6.74 -15.38 27.86
N LYS A 299 7.01 -16.50 27.17
CA LYS A 299 6.79 -17.86 27.72
C LYS A 299 7.63 -18.10 28.98
N ARG A 300 8.86 -17.56 29.05
CA ARG A 300 9.67 -17.61 30.28
C ARG A 300 9.08 -16.73 31.38
N ILE A 301 8.57 -15.55 31.06
CA ILE A 301 7.88 -14.69 32.05
C ILE A 301 6.66 -15.42 32.62
N ALA A 302 5.90 -16.12 31.78
CA ALA A 302 4.75 -16.90 32.21
C ALA A 302 5.08 -18.07 33.17
N SER A 303 6.34 -18.54 33.17
CA SER A 303 6.81 -19.57 34.09
C SER A 303 7.11 -19.06 35.51
N VAL A 304 7.11 -17.74 35.72
CA VAL A 304 7.29 -17.12 37.04
C VAL A 304 5.98 -17.17 37.82
N GLU A 305 6.07 -17.46 39.12
CA GLU A 305 4.88 -17.52 39.99
C GLU A 305 4.12 -16.18 40.04
N PRO A 306 2.77 -16.17 39.96
CA PRO A 306 1.96 -14.95 39.93
C PRO A 306 2.19 -14.02 41.12
N GLU A 307 2.42 -14.58 42.31
CA GLU A 307 2.69 -13.84 43.54
C GLU A 307 3.97 -13.01 43.40
N LEU A 308 5.03 -13.60 42.85
CA LEU A 308 6.30 -12.90 42.60
C LEU A 308 6.15 -11.84 41.50
N LEU A 309 5.40 -12.13 40.43
CA LEU A 309 5.12 -11.13 39.38
C LEU A 309 4.34 -9.92 39.94
N ALA A 310 3.41 -10.16 40.86
CA ALA A 310 2.69 -9.09 41.56
C ALA A 310 3.64 -8.28 42.47
N GLU A 311 4.53 -8.95 43.22
CA GLU A 311 5.57 -8.28 44.04
C GLU A 311 6.51 -7.41 43.20
N LEU A 312 6.91 -7.89 42.01
CA LEU A 312 7.76 -7.15 41.05
C LEU A 312 7.03 -6.02 40.33
N GLY A 313 5.72 -5.94 40.52
CA GLY A 313 4.91 -4.88 39.98
C GLY A 313 4.54 -5.04 38.50
N VAL A 314 4.42 -6.28 38.02
CA VAL A 314 3.99 -6.60 36.65
C VAL A 314 2.46 -6.62 36.59
N GLU A 315 1.88 -5.92 35.60
CA GLU A 315 0.43 -5.91 35.33
C GLU A 315 0.11 -6.83 34.15
N HIS A 316 -0.84 -7.73 34.32
CA HIS A 316 -1.22 -8.68 33.28
C HIS A 316 -1.69 -7.98 31.99
N ASP A 317 -2.59 -7.01 32.10
CA ASP A 317 -3.18 -6.37 30.92
C ASP A 317 -2.14 -5.54 30.15
N LYS A 318 -1.21 -4.87 30.86
CA LYS A 318 -0.06 -4.21 30.21
C LYS A 318 0.94 -5.19 29.62
N LEU A 319 1.10 -6.38 30.21
CA LEU A 319 1.95 -7.42 29.64
C LEU A 319 1.36 -7.90 28.31
N LEU A 320 0.04 -8.15 28.25
CA LEU A 320 -0.68 -8.49 27.01
C LEU A 320 -0.56 -7.38 25.96
N GLU A 321 -0.80 -6.13 26.35
CA GLU A 321 -0.64 -4.96 25.46
C GLU A 321 0.80 -4.87 24.94
N SER A 322 1.80 -5.08 25.81
CA SER A 322 3.22 -5.02 25.41
C SER A 322 3.62 -6.15 24.45
N VAL A 323 3.10 -7.37 24.63
CA VAL A 323 3.30 -8.46 23.67
C VAL A 323 2.66 -8.11 22.33
N LYS A 324 1.41 -7.61 22.37
CA LYS A 324 0.66 -7.19 21.19
C LYS A 324 1.43 -6.15 20.37
N ASP A 325 1.87 -5.08 21.05
CA ASP A 325 2.61 -3.98 20.45
C ASP A 325 3.91 -4.45 19.82
N LYS A 326 4.64 -5.37 20.48
CA LYS A 326 5.88 -5.94 19.92
C LYS A 326 5.62 -6.80 18.70
N LEU A 327 4.74 -7.80 18.81
CA LEU A 327 4.48 -8.75 17.73
C LEU A 327 3.91 -8.05 16.49
N PHE A 328 3.00 -7.09 16.68
CA PHE A 328 2.43 -6.32 15.57
C PHE A 328 3.40 -5.25 15.06
N GLY A 329 4.18 -4.64 15.96
CA GLY A 329 5.14 -3.59 15.63
C GLY A 329 6.33 -4.08 14.80
N TYR A 330 6.80 -5.32 15.01
CA TYR A 330 7.90 -5.88 14.18
C TYR A 330 7.56 -5.88 12.69
N ARG A 331 6.31 -6.15 12.32
CA ARG A 331 5.87 -6.08 10.92
C ARG A 331 6.19 -4.71 10.32
N ASN A 332 5.84 -3.63 11.02
CA ASN A 332 6.07 -2.26 10.56
C ASN A 332 7.57 -1.92 10.52
N VAL A 333 8.35 -2.40 11.49
CA VAL A 333 9.82 -2.25 11.53
C VAL A 333 10.46 -2.83 10.26
N TYR A 334 10.14 -4.08 9.94
CA TYR A 334 10.79 -4.79 8.83
C TYR A 334 10.33 -4.27 7.46
N TRP A 335 9.07 -3.88 7.29
CA TRP A 335 8.62 -3.17 6.09
C TRP A 335 9.35 -1.84 5.89
N LYS A 336 9.45 -1.04 6.95
CA LYS A 336 10.15 0.25 6.89
C LYS A 336 11.61 0.06 6.46
N VAL A 337 12.32 -0.90 7.06
CA VAL A 337 13.71 -1.17 6.69
C VAL A 337 13.82 -1.67 5.25
N LEU A 338 12.88 -2.51 4.79
CA LEU A 338 12.85 -2.93 3.38
C LEU A 338 12.68 -1.73 2.43
N PHE A 339 11.73 -0.83 2.71
CA PHE A 339 11.47 0.33 1.86
C PHE A 339 12.63 1.34 1.88
N ASP A 340 13.30 1.51 3.02
CA ASP A 340 14.52 2.31 3.13
C ASP A 340 15.65 1.75 2.25
N ASN A 341 15.63 0.46 1.91
CA ASN A 341 16.59 -0.18 1.00
C ASN A 341 16.15 -0.17 -0.48
N LEU A 342 14.99 0.38 -0.84
CA LEU A 342 14.54 0.51 -2.24
C LEU A 342 15.17 1.72 -2.95
N ASP A 343 16.46 1.96 -2.74
CA ASP A 343 17.17 3.14 -3.26
C ASP A 343 17.22 3.19 -4.79
N ALA A 344 17.27 2.05 -5.48
CA ALA A 344 17.25 2.04 -6.95
C ALA A 344 15.92 2.56 -7.53
N ILE A 345 14.83 2.53 -6.73
CA ILE A 345 13.54 3.12 -7.08
C ILE A 345 13.51 4.57 -6.57
N SER A 346 13.79 4.78 -5.28
CA SER A 346 13.57 6.07 -4.62
C SER A 346 14.51 7.17 -5.12
N SER A 347 15.70 6.83 -5.61
CA SER A 347 16.66 7.78 -6.19
C SER A 347 16.22 8.40 -7.53
N ARG A 348 15.22 7.79 -8.18
CA ARG A 348 14.63 8.28 -9.44
C ARG A 348 13.43 9.19 -9.23
N LEU A 349 13.09 9.51 -7.98
CA LEU A 349 11.94 10.34 -7.61
C LEU A 349 12.41 11.62 -6.93
N ILE A 350 11.74 12.73 -7.22
CA ILE A 350 11.93 13.98 -6.47
C ILE A 350 11.42 13.81 -5.03
N GLY A 351 11.84 14.68 -4.11
CA GLY A 351 11.60 14.53 -2.67
C GLY A 351 10.12 14.37 -2.29
N LYS A 352 9.22 15.10 -2.97
CA LYS A 352 7.76 14.97 -2.83
C LYS A 352 7.31 13.54 -3.14
N HIS A 353 7.61 13.04 -4.34
CA HIS A 353 7.14 11.74 -4.80
C HIS A 353 7.85 10.56 -4.12
N LYS A 354 9.12 10.72 -3.69
CA LYS A 354 9.77 9.75 -2.80
C LYS A 354 9.00 9.59 -1.49
N THR A 355 8.54 10.71 -0.92
CA THR A 355 7.72 10.70 0.30
C THR A 355 6.36 10.07 0.05
N ASP A 356 5.72 10.39 -1.09
CA ASP A 356 4.43 9.80 -1.49
C ASP A 356 4.53 8.27 -1.64
N LEU A 357 5.57 7.78 -2.33
CA LEU A 357 5.87 6.36 -2.45
C LEU A 357 6.03 5.70 -1.07
N LEU A 358 6.92 6.23 -0.23
CA LEU A 358 7.18 5.65 1.10
C LEU A 358 5.94 5.66 1.99
N ASN A 359 5.15 6.74 1.98
CA ASN A 359 3.91 6.81 2.74
C ASN A 359 2.89 5.77 2.24
N LYS A 360 2.76 5.61 0.92
CA LYS A 360 1.87 4.61 0.32
C LYS A 360 2.31 3.20 0.69
N LEU A 361 3.61 2.89 0.60
CA LEU A 361 4.14 1.58 0.95
C LEU A 361 4.04 1.30 2.45
N ASN A 362 4.38 2.25 3.33
CA ASN A 362 4.26 2.08 4.78
C ASN A 362 2.81 1.93 5.28
N SER A 363 1.81 2.35 4.48
CA SER A 363 0.40 2.16 4.80
C SER A 363 -0.11 0.72 4.57
N ASN A 364 0.72 -0.17 4.03
CA ASN A 364 0.34 -1.56 3.81
C ASN A 364 0.08 -2.29 5.15
N ALA A 365 -0.82 -3.26 5.10
CA ALA A 365 -1.16 -4.10 6.25
C ALA A 365 -0.81 -5.59 6.02
N LEU A 366 0.05 -5.85 5.03
CA LEU A 366 0.51 -7.18 4.66
C LEU A 366 1.49 -7.71 5.72
N ASP A 367 1.44 -9.00 6.00
CA ASP A 367 2.45 -9.64 6.86
C ASP A 367 3.80 -9.69 6.14
N PHE A 368 4.89 -9.59 6.90
CA PHE A 368 6.23 -9.53 6.33
C PHE A 368 6.71 -10.93 5.91
N THR A 369 6.21 -11.40 4.78
CA THR A 369 6.55 -12.70 4.17
C THR A 369 7.17 -12.49 2.79
N TYR A 370 7.84 -13.51 2.26
CA TYR A 370 8.49 -13.42 0.95
C TYR A 370 7.52 -13.06 -0.17
N THR A 371 6.40 -13.78 -0.27
CA THR A 371 5.40 -13.57 -1.32
C THR A 371 4.75 -12.19 -1.24
N ASN A 372 4.44 -11.73 -0.02
CA ASN A 372 3.94 -10.37 0.20
C ASN A 372 4.99 -9.32 -0.16
N ALA A 373 6.27 -9.52 0.18
CA ALA A 373 7.35 -8.62 -0.18
C ALA A 373 7.51 -8.51 -1.70
N VAL A 374 7.47 -9.63 -2.43
CA VAL A 374 7.51 -9.64 -3.90
C VAL A 374 6.32 -8.86 -4.49
N TYR A 375 5.10 -9.07 -3.97
CA TYR A 375 3.92 -8.32 -4.39
C TYR A 375 4.09 -6.81 -4.15
N VAL A 376 4.53 -6.40 -2.97
CA VAL A 376 4.72 -4.98 -2.62
C VAL A 376 5.84 -4.35 -3.44
N ILE A 377 6.92 -5.07 -3.73
CA ILE A 377 8.01 -4.58 -4.57
C ILE A 377 7.53 -4.39 -6.01
N LYS A 378 6.74 -5.33 -6.56
CA LYS A 378 6.12 -5.17 -7.89
C LYS A 378 5.24 -3.92 -7.92
N PHE A 379 4.36 -3.78 -6.93
CA PHE A 379 3.53 -2.59 -6.77
C PHE A 379 4.36 -1.30 -6.66
N ALA A 380 5.45 -1.32 -5.90
CA ALA A 380 6.34 -0.18 -5.73
C ALA A 380 6.97 0.25 -7.06
N VAL A 381 7.33 -0.69 -7.94
CA VAL A 381 7.86 -0.40 -9.28
C VAL A 381 6.79 0.22 -10.16
N ASP A 382 5.59 -0.37 -10.21
CA ASP A 382 4.50 0.13 -11.03
C ASP A 382 4.09 1.54 -10.59
N TYR A 383 3.91 1.74 -9.28
CA TYR A 383 3.56 3.06 -8.74
C TYR A 383 4.71 4.07 -8.90
N ALA A 384 5.96 3.65 -8.75
CA ALA A 384 7.09 4.53 -9.01
C ALA A 384 7.20 4.95 -10.47
N ASN A 385 6.79 4.12 -11.43
CA ASN A 385 6.75 4.50 -12.84
C ASN A 385 5.81 5.68 -13.09
N ASP A 386 4.63 5.66 -12.49
CA ASP A 386 3.69 6.79 -12.54
C ASP A 386 4.34 8.04 -11.92
N LEU A 387 4.96 7.88 -10.74
CA LEU A 387 5.62 8.97 -10.02
C LEU A 387 6.88 9.52 -10.73
N VAL A 388 7.57 8.73 -11.55
CA VAL A 388 8.71 9.17 -12.36
C VAL A 388 8.25 10.15 -13.44
N GLU A 389 7.14 9.85 -14.12
CA GLU A 389 6.55 10.77 -15.10
C GLU A 389 6.04 12.06 -14.43
N GLU A 390 5.37 11.91 -13.27
CA GLU A 390 4.94 13.05 -12.46
C GLU A 390 6.13 13.90 -11.99
N SER A 391 7.25 13.30 -11.56
CA SER A 391 8.45 14.00 -11.12
C SER A 391 8.98 14.99 -12.17
N ILE A 392 8.96 14.61 -13.45
CA ILE A 392 9.39 15.49 -14.54
C ILE A 392 8.35 16.60 -14.76
N THR A 393 7.06 16.25 -14.84
CA THR A 393 6.01 17.21 -15.17
C THR A 393 5.72 18.21 -14.04
N ASP A 394 5.78 17.78 -12.78
CA ASP A 394 5.63 18.64 -11.60
C ASP A 394 6.83 19.57 -11.46
N THR A 395 8.06 19.09 -11.69
CA THR A 395 9.24 19.96 -11.70
C THR A 395 9.15 20.99 -12.81
N PHE A 396 8.68 20.58 -13.99
CA PHE A 396 8.47 21.49 -15.12
C PHE A 396 7.46 22.60 -14.79
N LYS A 397 6.29 22.21 -14.27
CA LYS A 397 5.23 23.13 -13.85
C LYS A 397 5.65 24.02 -12.69
N MET A 398 6.44 23.49 -11.75
CA MET A 398 7.00 24.27 -10.63
C MET A 398 7.87 25.41 -11.14
N LEU A 399 8.69 25.17 -12.17
CA LEU A 399 9.55 26.20 -12.76
C LEU A 399 8.76 27.24 -13.58
N THR A 400 7.51 26.95 -13.95
CA THR A 400 6.69 27.83 -14.77
C THR A 400 6.32 29.12 -14.06
N SER A 401 6.73 30.21 -14.69
CA SER A 401 6.31 31.58 -14.46
C SER A 401 6.30 32.34 -15.78
N LYS A 402 5.68 33.52 -15.81
CA LYS A 402 5.68 34.38 -17.00
C LYS A 402 7.08 34.63 -17.54
N ASP A 403 8.06 34.83 -16.65
CA ASP A 403 9.45 35.15 -17.01
C ASP A 403 10.27 33.91 -17.40
N SER A 404 9.79 32.71 -17.08
CA SER A 404 10.43 31.45 -17.46
C SER A 404 10.01 30.96 -18.84
N ILE A 405 8.95 31.50 -19.45
CA ILE A 405 8.42 31.00 -20.72
C ILE A 405 9.16 31.65 -21.88
N SER A 406 9.79 30.83 -22.73
CA SER A 406 10.48 31.31 -23.94
C SER A 406 9.54 31.40 -25.13
N LYS A 407 8.64 30.42 -25.30
CA LYS A 407 7.75 30.32 -26.47
C LYS A 407 6.46 29.58 -26.12
N TYR A 408 5.36 30.00 -26.75
CA TYR A 408 4.09 29.30 -26.75
C TYR A 408 3.92 28.50 -28.06
N TYR A 409 3.18 27.40 -27.98
CA TYR A 409 2.81 26.60 -29.15
C TYR A 409 1.80 27.36 -30.02
N LYS A 410 1.85 27.20 -31.35
CA LYS A 410 0.91 27.83 -32.29
C LYS A 410 -0.55 27.49 -31.97
N SER A 411 -0.83 26.24 -31.57
CA SER A 411 -2.19 25.79 -31.23
C SER A 411 -2.84 26.54 -30.07
N ASN A 412 -2.07 27.31 -29.28
CA ASN A 412 -2.64 28.15 -28.22
C ASN A 412 -3.49 29.31 -28.73
N GLU A 413 -3.45 29.65 -30.03
CA GLU A 413 -4.17 30.77 -30.64
C GLU A 413 -5.71 30.74 -30.43
N LYS A 414 -6.29 29.58 -30.06
CA LYS A 414 -7.74 29.44 -29.79
C LYS A 414 -8.11 29.31 -28.30
N VAL A 415 -7.16 29.29 -27.38
CA VAL A 415 -7.43 28.91 -25.98
C VAL A 415 -7.96 30.07 -25.13
N PHE A 416 -7.66 31.34 -25.48
CA PHE A 416 -8.18 32.49 -24.73
C PHE A 416 -8.50 33.70 -25.62
N SER A 417 -9.79 33.92 -25.88
CA SER A 417 -10.30 35.17 -26.43
C SER A 417 -11.09 36.01 -25.42
N ASP A 418 -11.22 35.57 -24.16
CA ASP A 418 -12.03 36.28 -23.15
C ASP A 418 -11.38 36.26 -21.75
N ASN A 419 -11.45 37.39 -21.06
CA ASN A 419 -10.71 37.74 -19.83
C ASN A 419 -11.59 37.59 -18.57
N TRP A 420 -12.46 36.57 -18.56
CA TRP A 420 -13.43 36.32 -17.48
C TRP A 420 -12.79 35.67 -16.26
N ARG A 421 -13.14 36.12 -15.05
CA ARG A 421 -12.48 35.75 -13.78
C ARG A 421 -12.48 34.25 -13.43
N HIS A 422 -13.35 33.44 -14.06
CA HIS A 422 -13.43 31.99 -13.88
C HIS A 422 -12.58 31.20 -14.89
N ASN A 423 -11.99 31.85 -15.90
CA ASN A 423 -11.13 31.24 -16.93
C ASN A 423 -9.63 31.49 -16.68
N ARG A 424 -9.27 31.91 -15.47
CA ARG A 424 -7.89 32.27 -15.08
C ARG A 424 -6.97 31.07 -14.86
N GLU A 425 -7.42 29.85 -15.16
CA GLU A 425 -6.55 28.69 -15.10
C GLU A 425 -5.66 28.64 -16.35
N THR A 426 -4.35 28.73 -16.12
CA THR A 426 -3.28 28.48 -17.09
C THR A 426 -3.22 27.03 -17.59
N ASN A 427 -4.13 26.16 -17.15
CA ASN A 427 -4.13 24.72 -17.37
C ASN A 427 -4.29 24.26 -18.83
N GLY A 428 -4.57 25.18 -19.77
CA GLY A 428 -4.71 24.86 -21.19
C GLY A 428 -3.58 25.30 -22.12
N SER A 429 -2.62 26.10 -21.65
CA SER A 429 -1.56 26.65 -22.53
C SER A 429 -0.38 25.69 -22.65
N LYS A 430 0.06 25.40 -23.87
CA LYS A 430 1.27 24.62 -24.17
C LYS A 430 2.47 25.55 -24.37
N TYR A 431 3.61 25.31 -23.74
CA TYR A 431 4.75 26.25 -23.80
C TYR A 431 6.09 25.57 -23.58
N LEU A 432 7.17 26.31 -23.87
CA LEU A 432 8.55 25.93 -23.55
C LEU A 432 9.12 26.89 -22.50
N LEU A 433 9.95 26.35 -21.62
CA LEU A 433 10.75 27.15 -20.70
C LEU A 433 12.00 27.70 -21.41
N ASP A 434 12.43 28.90 -21.02
CA ASP A 434 13.72 29.49 -21.35
C ASP A 434 14.82 28.78 -20.55
N TYR A 435 16.05 28.79 -21.05
CA TYR A 435 17.21 28.25 -20.35
C TYR A 435 17.71 29.22 -19.26
N ARG A 436 17.27 30.49 -19.22
CA ARG A 436 17.64 31.44 -18.16
C ARG A 436 16.44 32.23 -17.65
N PHE A 437 16.16 32.12 -16.36
CA PHE A 437 15.09 32.87 -15.71
C PHE A 437 15.29 32.95 -14.19
N ILE A 438 14.43 33.72 -13.52
CA ILE A 438 14.42 33.86 -12.05
C ILE A 438 13.28 33.01 -11.49
N PHE A 439 13.60 32.16 -10.52
CA PHE A 439 12.64 31.41 -9.72
C PHE A 439 12.55 32.03 -8.32
N SER A 440 11.35 32.42 -7.90
CA SER A 440 11.13 33.09 -6.61
C SER A 440 10.66 32.11 -5.54
N SER A 441 11.26 32.16 -4.36
CA SER A 441 10.88 31.37 -3.18
C SER A 441 10.84 32.26 -1.93
N TRP A 442 10.36 31.73 -0.79
CA TRP A 442 10.28 32.46 0.48
C TRP A 442 11.64 32.74 1.12
N GLY A 443 12.65 31.88 0.90
CA GLY A 443 13.99 32.05 1.48
C GLY A 443 14.95 30.92 1.12
N ASN A 444 16.23 31.26 0.95
CA ASN A 444 17.26 30.31 0.49
C ASN A 444 18.29 29.92 1.55
N PHE A 445 18.35 30.64 2.67
CA PHE A 445 19.38 30.47 3.69
C PHE A 445 18.74 30.31 5.06
N ASP A 446 19.27 29.39 5.86
CA ASP A 446 18.85 29.21 7.24
C ASP A 446 19.88 29.84 8.19
N LYS A 447 19.38 30.55 9.21
CA LYS A 447 20.20 31.19 10.25
C LYS A 447 20.71 30.18 11.30
N TYR A 448 20.06 29.02 11.43
CA TYR A 448 20.42 27.98 12.40
C TYR A 448 21.40 26.94 11.84
N LYS A 449 21.43 26.75 10.52
CA LYS A 449 22.52 26.06 9.86
C LYS A 449 23.68 27.05 9.71
N SER A 450 24.88 26.71 10.17
CA SER A 450 26.07 27.57 10.12
C SER A 450 26.44 28.00 8.69
N ARG A 451 25.76 29.05 8.16
CA ARG A 451 25.89 29.60 6.80
C ARG A 451 25.48 28.62 5.68
N GLY A 452 24.48 27.77 5.93
CA GLY A 452 23.96 26.78 4.97
C GLY A 452 22.75 27.26 4.14
N LEU A 453 22.47 26.56 3.04
CA LEU A 453 21.17 26.68 2.36
C LEU A 453 20.04 26.23 3.29
N SER A 454 18.83 26.76 3.07
CA SER A 454 17.63 26.23 3.72
C SER A 454 17.27 24.85 3.16
N ASP A 455 16.54 24.03 3.93
CA ASP A 455 16.05 22.72 3.47
C ASP A 455 15.30 22.83 2.14
N SER A 456 14.49 23.88 1.96
CA SER A 456 13.77 24.14 0.70
C SER A 456 14.70 24.40 -0.50
N ALA A 457 15.86 25.02 -0.27
CA ALA A 457 16.83 25.27 -1.33
C ALA A 457 17.67 24.01 -1.65
N GLU A 458 17.98 23.19 -0.63
CA GLU A 458 18.62 21.88 -0.81
C GLU A 458 17.71 20.90 -1.55
N VAL A 459 16.44 20.78 -1.15
CA VAL A 459 15.44 19.95 -1.86
C VAL A 459 15.30 20.38 -3.31
N PHE A 460 15.20 21.69 -3.58
CA PHE A 460 15.06 22.19 -4.95
C PHE A 460 16.22 21.82 -5.87
N ILE A 461 17.48 21.95 -5.41
CA ILE A 461 18.62 21.61 -6.26
C ILE A 461 18.77 20.09 -6.43
N ASN A 462 18.44 19.31 -5.39
CA ASN A 462 18.44 17.86 -5.46
C ASN A 462 17.34 17.32 -6.40
N ASP A 463 16.14 17.90 -6.37
CA ASP A 463 15.05 17.52 -7.27
C ASP A 463 15.41 17.76 -8.74
N LEU A 464 16.07 18.89 -9.04
CA LEU A 464 16.59 19.15 -10.38
C LEU A 464 17.69 18.17 -10.80
N ALA A 465 18.56 17.77 -9.87
CA ALA A 465 19.58 16.74 -10.11
C ALA A 465 18.94 15.39 -10.48
N VAL A 466 17.89 14.98 -9.77
CA VAL A 466 17.11 13.78 -10.09
C VAL A 466 16.51 13.88 -11.49
N VAL A 467 15.88 15.02 -11.83
CA VAL A 467 15.32 15.23 -13.17
C VAL A 467 16.39 15.12 -14.26
N PHE A 468 17.60 15.65 -14.05
CA PHE A 468 18.68 15.45 -15.03
C PHE A 468 19.07 13.98 -15.18
N GLY A 469 19.10 13.21 -14.08
CA GLY A 469 19.27 11.76 -14.14
C GLY A 469 18.21 11.08 -15.02
N LEU A 470 16.94 11.45 -14.83
CA LEU A 470 15.82 10.95 -15.64
C LEU A 470 15.89 11.38 -17.11
N LEU A 471 16.46 12.56 -17.38
CA LEU A 471 16.73 13.03 -18.73
C LEU A 471 17.93 12.30 -19.37
N GLY A 472 18.51 11.27 -18.74
CA GLY A 472 19.53 10.41 -19.33
C GLY A 472 20.97 10.92 -19.16
N TYR A 473 21.19 11.87 -18.25
CA TYR A 473 22.53 12.24 -17.82
C TYR A 473 22.98 11.30 -16.69
N SER A 474 24.27 10.94 -16.65
CA SER A 474 24.82 10.03 -15.63
C SER A 474 25.85 10.72 -14.75
N GLY A 475 26.21 10.12 -13.61
CA GLY A 475 27.23 10.68 -12.72
C GLY A 475 26.87 12.07 -12.18
N ILE A 476 25.59 12.30 -11.90
CA ILE A 476 25.09 13.59 -11.44
C ILE A 476 25.65 13.92 -10.06
N TYR A 477 26.17 15.14 -9.89
CA TYR A 477 26.54 15.66 -8.58
C TYR A 477 26.30 17.17 -8.47
N ASN A 478 26.06 17.61 -7.24
CA ASN A 478 25.83 19.00 -6.89
C ASN A 478 27.10 19.59 -6.28
N ASP A 479 27.53 20.76 -6.77
CA ASP A 479 28.57 21.58 -6.16
C ASP A 479 27.92 22.84 -5.59
N VAL A 480 27.73 22.87 -4.27
CA VAL A 480 27.05 23.97 -3.57
C VAL A 480 28.00 24.65 -2.61
N CYS A 481 28.29 25.92 -2.89
CA CYS A 481 29.06 26.77 -2.00
C CYS A 481 28.13 27.75 -1.29
N ALA A 482 27.53 27.31 -0.18
CA ALA A 482 26.53 28.08 0.57
C ALA A 482 27.03 29.48 0.99
N GLY A 483 28.31 29.61 1.36
CA GLY A 483 28.92 30.90 1.72
C GLY A 483 29.01 31.90 0.56
N SER A 484 28.99 31.45 -0.70
CA SER A 484 29.00 32.32 -1.89
C SER A 484 27.62 32.47 -2.55
N GLY A 485 26.61 31.74 -2.06
CA GLY A 485 25.27 31.70 -2.64
C GLY A 485 25.24 31.13 -4.07
N LYS A 486 26.21 30.28 -4.44
CA LYS A 486 26.30 29.65 -5.75
C LYS A 486 26.13 28.14 -5.63
N GLY A 487 25.39 27.56 -6.57
CA GLY A 487 25.30 26.12 -6.76
C GLY A 487 25.39 25.78 -8.24
N SER A 488 25.99 24.64 -8.56
CA SER A 488 26.02 24.07 -9.89
C SER A 488 25.66 22.59 -9.85
N ILE A 489 25.00 22.11 -10.90
CA ILE A 489 24.76 20.68 -11.13
C ILE A 489 25.59 20.27 -12.33
N TYR A 490 26.38 19.21 -12.16
CA TYR A 490 27.20 18.61 -13.20
C TYR A 490 26.72 17.19 -13.51
N GLY A 491 27.02 16.72 -14.72
CA GLY A 491 26.75 15.35 -15.13
C GLY A 491 27.46 14.99 -16.42
N MET A 492 27.47 13.71 -16.75
CA MET A 492 28.00 13.18 -18.00
C MET A 492 26.92 13.17 -19.07
N ASP A 493 27.21 13.73 -20.24
CA ASP A 493 26.36 13.65 -21.42
C ASP A 493 26.36 12.25 -22.07
N THR A 494 25.58 12.06 -23.14
CA THR A 494 25.50 10.78 -23.87
C THR A 494 26.82 10.36 -24.52
N LYS A 495 27.80 11.25 -24.60
CA LYS A 495 29.14 11.02 -25.16
C LYS A 495 30.20 10.84 -24.06
N GLY A 496 29.80 10.86 -22.78
CA GLY A 496 30.69 10.70 -21.63
C GLY A 496 31.46 11.97 -21.24
N ASN A 497 31.09 13.14 -21.76
CA ASN A 497 31.72 14.40 -21.37
C ASN A 497 31.05 14.98 -20.12
N CYS A 498 31.85 15.42 -19.16
CA CYS A 498 31.34 16.17 -18.02
C CYS A 498 30.89 17.57 -18.46
N VAL A 499 29.63 17.89 -18.20
CA VAL A 499 29.01 19.17 -18.56
C VAL A 499 28.34 19.80 -17.34
N GLU A 500 28.40 21.14 -17.25
CA GLU A 500 27.57 21.90 -16.31
C GLU A 500 26.14 21.92 -16.86
N LEU A 501 25.20 21.29 -16.15
CA LEU A 501 23.80 21.14 -16.54
C LEU A 501 22.95 22.31 -16.08
N LEU A 502 23.28 22.86 -14.90
CA LEU A 502 22.59 24.00 -14.30
C LEU A 502 23.56 24.82 -13.46
N ASN A 503 23.48 26.13 -13.60
CA ASN A 503 24.06 27.09 -12.66
C ASN A 503 22.93 27.82 -11.91
N VAL A 504 23.05 27.91 -10.59
CA VAL A 504 22.09 28.57 -9.69
C VAL A 504 22.79 29.60 -8.83
N LYS A 505 22.24 30.81 -8.77
CA LYS A 505 22.63 31.82 -7.77
C LYS A 505 21.47 32.10 -6.83
N PHE A 506 21.69 31.83 -5.54
CA PHE A 506 20.75 32.01 -4.45
C PHE A 506 20.89 33.41 -3.84
N TYR A 507 19.76 34.10 -3.65
CA TYR A 507 19.71 35.44 -3.08
C TYR A 507 18.96 35.45 -1.75
N GLN A 508 19.29 36.41 -0.88
CA GLN A 508 18.70 36.55 0.45
C GLN A 508 17.20 36.86 0.41
N ASN A 509 16.73 37.52 -0.65
CA ASN A 509 15.31 37.81 -0.86
C ASN A 509 14.50 36.60 -1.36
N GLY A 510 15.10 35.41 -1.39
CA GLY A 510 14.44 34.18 -1.83
C GLY A 510 14.53 33.89 -3.33
N ASN A 511 15.03 34.84 -4.14
CA ASN A 511 15.20 34.61 -5.58
C ASN A 511 16.33 33.62 -5.88
N ARG A 512 16.13 32.81 -6.91
CA ARG A 512 17.10 31.86 -7.47
C ARG A 512 17.27 32.18 -8.95
N HIS A 513 18.45 32.63 -9.36
CA HIS A 513 18.73 32.89 -10.76
C HIS A 513 19.24 31.59 -11.39
N LEU A 514 18.48 31.05 -12.33
CA LEU A 514 18.75 29.77 -12.98
C LEU A 514 19.35 30.02 -14.37
N LYS A 515 20.39 29.27 -14.71
CA LYS A 515 20.94 29.20 -16.06
C LYS A 515 21.23 27.74 -16.39
N PHE A 516 20.33 27.13 -17.14
CA PHE A 516 20.45 25.77 -17.64
C PHE A 516 21.40 25.69 -18.82
N ASN A 517 22.02 24.54 -19.01
CA ASN A 517 22.58 24.15 -20.28
C ASN A 517 21.48 24.12 -21.35
N GLN A 518 21.71 24.71 -22.52
CA GLN A 518 20.69 24.81 -23.56
C GLN A 518 20.24 23.43 -24.10
N ALA A 519 21.18 22.49 -24.26
CA ALA A 519 20.84 21.13 -24.69
C ALA A 519 20.03 20.39 -23.62
N ALA A 520 20.38 20.57 -22.35
CA ALA A 520 19.62 19.99 -21.24
C ALA A 520 18.22 20.59 -21.11
N MET A 521 18.08 21.91 -21.26
CA MET A 521 16.77 22.59 -21.27
C MET A 521 15.91 22.15 -22.45
N LEU A 522 16.49 22.03 -23.66
CA LEU A 522 15.78 21.48 -24.82
C LEU A 522 15.26 20.07 -24.52
N ARG A 523 16.10 19.22 -23.92
CA ARG A 523 15.72 17.85 -23.56
C ARG A 523 14.60 17.81 -22.51
N PHE A 524 14.66 18.69 -21.51
CA PHE A 524 13.60 18.81 -20.51
C PHE A 524 12.26 19.24 -21.14
N ASN A 525 12.30 20.32 -21.93
CA ASN A 525 11.15 20.85 -22.66
C ASN A 525 10.46 19.81 -23.56
N VAL A 526 11.23 19.06 -24.36
CA VAL A 526 10.71 18.02 -25.25
C VAL A 526 10.08 16.88 -24.45
N THR A 527 10.77 16.41 -23.40
CA THR A 527 10.30 15.30 -22.57
C THR A 527 9.01 15.67 -21.83
N ALA A 528 8.96 16.84 -21.19
CA ALA A 528 7.76 17.35 -20.52
C ALA A 528 6.59 17.51 -21.49
N SER A 529 6.83 18.04 -22.69
CA SER A 529 5.78 18.19 -23.72
C SER A 529 5.18 16.85 -24.17
N ARG A 530 6.00 15.80 -24.30
CA ARG A 530 5.53 14.43 -24.62
C ARG A 530 4.77 13.78 -23.47
N LEU A 531 5.15 14.04 -22.21
CA LEU A 531 4.47 13.51 -21.02
C LEU A 531 3.13 14.19 -20.79
N LEU A 532 3.07 15.52 -20.97
CA LEU A 532 1.85 16.31 -20.86
C LEU A 532 0.88 16.10 -22.04
N GLY A 533 1.22 15.24 -23.00
CA GLY A 533 0.40 14.95 -24.18
C GLY A 533 0.25 16.13 -25.14
N TRP A 534 1.14 17.13 -25.06
CA TRP A 534 1.08 18.33 -25.89
C TRP A 534 1.48 18.06 -27.34
N VAL A 535 2.36 17.07 -27.54
CA VAL A 535 2.86 16.58 -28.83
C VAL A 535 2.94 15.06 -28.85
N ARG A 536 2.68 14.46 -30.01
CA ARG A 536 2.67 13.01 -30.25
C ARG A 536 3.76 12.58 -31.22
N SER A 537 4.28 13.48 -32.06
CA SER A 537 5.38 13.21 -33.00
C SER A 537 6.38 14.38 -33.10
N LYS A 538 7.55 14.12 -33.68
CA LYS A 538 8.59 15.14 -33.91
C LYS A 538 8.11 16.22 -34.87
N GLU A 539 7.37 15.80 -35.89
CA GLU A 539 6.81 16.67 -36.94
C GLU A 539 5.74 17.60 -36.36
N GLU A 540 4.90 17.09 -35.45
CA GLU A 540 3.93 17.91 -34.72
C GLU A 540 4.65 18.97 -33.87
N LEU A 541 5.70 18.58 -33.13
CA LEU A 541 6.51 19.51 -32.34
C LEU A 541 7.13 20.61 -33.22
N GLN A 542 7.73 20.26 -34.36
CA GLN A 542 8.30 21.24 -35.30
C GLN A 542 7.25 22.20 -35.85
N THR A 543 6.09 21.66 -36.23
CA THR A 543 4.97 22.44 -36.77
C THR A 543 4.47 23.44 -35.73
N GLU A 544 4.25 22.99 -34.50
CA GLU A 544 3.78 23.79 -33.37
C GLU A 544 4.80 24.86 -32.93
N LEU A 545 6.09 24.59 -33.08
CA LEU A 545 7.17 25.49 -32.68
C LEU A 545 7.72 26.36 -33.81
N ASP A 546 7.26 26.21 -35.06
CA ASP A 546 7.78 26.97 -36.20
C ASP A 546 9.32 26.91 -36.32
N CYS A 547 9.91 25.72 -36.16
CA CYS A 547 11.36 25.56 -36.19
C CYS A 547 11.81 24.61 -37.33
N ASP A 548 12.81 25.06 -38.09
CA ASP A 548 13.36 24.29 -39.22
C ASP A 548 14.30 23.15 -38.76
N SER A 549 14.76 23.15 -37.52
CA SER A 549 15.69 22.13 -37.02
C SER A 549 14.96 20.90 -36.48
N GLU A 550 15.36 19.72 -36.96
CA GLU A 550 14.89 18.42 -36.43
C GLU A 550 15.43 18.16 -35.02
N VAL A 551 14.53 17.69 -34.15
CA VAL A 551 14.91 17.21 -32.81
C VAL A 551 15.59 15.85 -32.93
N ALA A 552 16.83 15.78 -32.45
CA ALA A 552 17.62 14.57 -32.43
C ALA A 552 16.87 13.40 -31.75
N ALA A 553 17.01 12.19 -32.28
CA ALA A 553 16.33 11.00 -31.75
C ALA A 553 16.65 10.73 -30.28
N GLU A 554 17.89 10.97 -29.86
CA GLU A 554 18.31 10.83 -28.46
C GLU A 554 17.59 11.77 -27.50
N VAL A 555 17.14 12.94 -27.97
CA VAL A 555 16.36 13.92 -27.17
C VAL A 555 14.89 13.52 -27.15
N TRP A 556 14.36 13.06 -28.29
CA TRP A 556 12.97 12.63 -28.38
C TRP A 556 12.71 11.39 -27.54
N ASN A 557 13.56 10.36 -27.65
CA ASN A 557 13.31 9.02 -27.11
C ASN A 557 13.46 8.90 -25.58
N VAL A 558 13.80 9.99 -24.86
CA VAL A 558 13.99 9.97 -23.40
C VAL A 558 12.77 9.42 -22.68
N LYS A 559 11.57 9.87 -23.06
CA LYS A 559 10.30 9.37 -22.49
C LYS A 559 10.20 7.84 -22.55
N ASP A 560 10.66 7.25 -23.65
CA ASP A 560 10.53 5.81 -23.90
C ASP A 560 11.51 4.98 -23.05
N THR A 561 12.43 5.64 -22.34
CA THR A 561 13.42 5.04 -21.43
C THR A 561 13.18 5.36 -19.95
N LEU A 562 12.07 6.06 -19.62
CA LEU A 562 11.78 6.46 -18.23
C LEU A 562 11.34 5.30 -17.34
N ALA A 563 10.63 4.31 -17.89
CA ALA A 563 10.10 3.21 -17.11
C ALA A 563 11.22 2.41 -16.40
N LEU A 564 11.08 2.25 -15.09
CA LEU A 564 11.74 1.21 -14.31
C LEU A 564 11.34 -0.16 -14.85
N THR A 565 12.33 -1.02 -15.07
CA THR A 565 12.07 -2.43 -15.41
C THR A 565 12.00 -3.28 -14.13
N PRO A 566 11.20 -4.37 -14.13
CA PRO A 566 11.09 -5.28 -12.98
C PRO A 566 12.43 -5.89 -12.51
N ILE A 567 13.45 -5.91 -13.38
CA ILE A 567 14.80 -6.41 -13.07
C ILE A 567 15.47 -5.57 -11.97
N VAL A 568 15.18 -4.26 -11.91
CA VAL A 568 15.68 -3.37 -10.84
C VAL A 568 15.09 -3.73 -9.47
N ALA A 569 13.86 -4.25 -9.44
CA ALA A 569 13.19 -4.75 -8.24
C ALA A 569 13.77 -6.09 -7.75
N LEU A 570 14.09 -7.00 -8.67
CA LEU A 570 14.69 -8.30 -8.36
C LEU A 570 16.12 -8.15 -7.81
N ALA A 571 16.91 -7.23 -8.39
CA ALA A 571 18.29 -6.98 -7.97
C ALA A 571 18.39 -6.42 -6.54
N LEU A 572 17.35 -5.70 -6.08
CA LEU A 572 17.25 -5.21 -4.69
C LEU A 572 16.81 -6.30 -3.70
N ALA A 573 16.05 -7.31 -4.15
CA ALA A 573 15.52 -8.39 -3.32
C ALA A 573 16.46 -9.61 -3.22
N CYS A 574 17.17 -9.95 -4.31
CA CYS A 574 18.02 -11.13 -4.38
C CYS A 574 19.07 -10.95 -5.50
N PRO A 575 20.36 -10.70 -5.17
CA PRO A 575 21.43 -10.55 -6.16
C PRO A 575 21.66 -11.79 -7.05
N ARG A 576 21.03 -12.93 -6.74
CA ARG A 576 21.17 -14.21 -7.47
C ARG A 576 19.92 -14.63 -8.26
N ALA A 577 18.92 -13.77 -8.41
CA ALA A 577 17.71 -14.14 -9.15
C ALA A 577 17.97 -14.43 -10.65
N ASP A 578 19.13 -14.04 -11.18
CA ASP A 578 19.59 -14.43 -12.52
C ASP A 578 19.89 -15.95 -12.66
N ASN A 579 19.86 -16.72 -11.56
CA ASN A 579 20.10 -18.18 -11.54
C ASN A 579 18.92 -19.02 -11.01
N LEU A 580 17.74 -18.44 -10.78
CA LEU A 580 16.53 -19.22 -10.54
C LEU A 580 15.84 -19.46 -11.88
N ASP A 581 16.30 -20.54 -12.52
CA ASP A 581 15.77 -21.09 -13.75
C ASP A 581 14.23 -21.19 -13.72
N MET A 582 13.65 -20.95 -14.90
CA MET A 582 12.30 -21.28 -15.28
C MET A 582 12.05 -22.80 -15.18
N ALA A 583 11.89 -23.33 -13.97
CA ALA A 583 11.45 -24.70 -13.75
C ALA A 583 10.86 -24.90 -12.34
N ALA A 584 9.58 -24.57 -12.17
CA ALA A 584 8.63 -25.28 -11.32
C ALA A 584 7.20 -24.92 -11.75
#